data_AF-A0A822C7E5-F1
#
_entry.id   AF-A0A822C7E5-F1
#
_cell.length_a   1.000
_cell.length_b   1.000
_cell.length_c   1.000
_cell.angle_alpha   90.00
_cell.angle_beta   90.00
_cell.angle_gamma   90.00
#
_symmetry.space_group_name_H-M   'P 1'
#
loop_
_entity.id
_entity.type
_entity.pdbx_description
1 polymer ?
#
loop_
_entity_poly.entity_id
_entity_poly.type
_entity_poly.pdbx_seq_one_letter_code
_entity_poly.pdbx_strand_id
1 'polypeptide(L)'
;TLSEYRQGLLTYVEPNKPYVYIQLLPESELIIEKIDQLIDKIINENKRNSSYEIGDHVIAQFTQDDHYYRARIESYSTSTNFYTVYFSDYGNLDDNIKLNHLYSYSNENLHLVL
;
A
#
# COMPACT_ATOMS: atom_id res chain seq x y z
N THR A 1 -20.43 29.91 -6.11
CA THR A 1 -20.21 28.70 -5.29
C THR A 1 -18.93 28.91 -4.52
N LEU A 2 -18.95 28.82 -3.18
CA LEU A 2 -17.71 28.88 -2.41
C LEU A 2 -16.95 27.58 -2.67
N SER A 3 -15.88 27.67 -3.45
CA SER A 3 -14.90 26.60 -3.57
C SER A 3 -14.06 26.57 -2.29
N GLU A 4 -14.06 25.44 -1.60
CA GLU A 4 -13.09 25.16 -0.54
C GLU A 4 -11.81 24.62 -1.19
N TYR A 5 -10.66 25.10 -0.73
CA TYR A 5 -9.36 24.63 -1.18
C TYR A 5 -8.73 23.79 -0.09
N ARG A 6 -8.16 22.65 -0.46
CA ARG A 6 -7.30 21.84 0.40
C ARG A 6 -5.93 21.71 -0.24
N GLN A 7 -4.91 21.63 0.59
CA GLN A 7 -3.58 21.23 0.14
C GLN A 7 -3.48 19.71 0.17
N GLY A 8 -2.67 19.16 -0.71
CA GLY A 8 -2.42 17.73 -0.74
C GLY A 8 -1.16 17.41 -1.54
N LEU A 9 -0.56 16.28 -1.22
CA LEU A 9 0.57 15.72 -1.95
C LEU A 9 0.04 14.81 -3.06
N LEU A 10 0.36 15.12 -4.32
CA LEU A 10 0.09 14.23 -5.45
C LEU A 10 1.03 13.01 -5.35
N THR A 11 0.49 11.83 -5.05
CA THR A 11 1.28 10.61 -4.87
C THR A 11 1.39 9.79 -6.15
N TYR A 12 0.34 9.77 -6.97
CA TYR A 12 0.33 8.99 -8.19
C TYR A 12 -0.62 9.58 -9.24
N VAL A 13 -0.21 9.49 -10.50
CA VAL A 13 -1.04 9.82 -11.67
C VAL A 13 -1.22 8.53 -12.45
N GLU A 14 -2.45 8.06 -12.57
CA GLU A 14 -2.74 6.84 -13.31
C GLU A 14 -2.50 7.06 -14.81
N PRO A 15 -1.56 6.34 -15.46
CA PRO A 15 -1.19 6.62 -16.84
C PRO A 15 -2.33 6.46 -17.85
N ASN A 16 -3.29 5.56 -17.57
CA ASN A 16 -4.31 5.16 -18.54
C ASN A 16 -5.73 5.64 -18.21
N LYS A 17 -5.90 6.39 -17.11
CA LYS A 17 -7.21 6.86 -16.64
C LYS A 17 -7.07 8.28 -16.11
N PRO A 18 -8.14 9.09 -16.11
CA PRO A 18 -8.10 10.45 -15.57
C PRO A 18 -8.15 10.47 -14.04
N TYR A 19 -7.39 9.59 -13.38
CA TYR A 19 -7.34 9.47 -11.92
C TYR A 19 -5.99 9.93 -11.40
N VAL A 20 -6.05 10.69 -10.30
CA VAL A 20 -4.90 11.08 -9.50
C VAL A 20 -5.17 10.67 -8.06
N TYR A 21 -4.11 10.34 -7.36
CA TYR A 21 -4.14 9.99 -5.94
C TYR A 21 -3.44 11.10 -5.19
N ILE A 22 -4.10 11.59 -4.14
CA ILE A 22 -3.66 12.73 -3.37
C ILE A 22 -3.80 12.39 -1.90
N GLN A 23 -2.74 12.60 -1.13
CA GLN A 23 -2.77 12.59 0.33
C GLN A 23 -3.10 14.00 0.83
N LEU A 24 -4.20 14.15 1.57
CA LEU A 24 -4.67 15.47 2.01
C LEU A 24 -3.85 16.00 3.19
N LEU A 25 -3.45 17.27 3.12
CA LEU A 25 -2.65 17.92 4.16
C LEU A 25 -3.51 18.83 5.04
N PRO A 26 -3.19 18.93 6.34
CA PRO A 26 -2.07 18.26 7.04
C PRO A 26 -2.41 16.85 7.58
N GLU A 27 -3.64 16.36 7.39
CA GLU A 27 -4.15 15.16 8.05
C GLU A 27 -3.33 13.90 7.74
N SER A 28 -2.87 13.76 6.49
CA SER A 28 -2.07 12.62 6.05
C SER A 28 -0.71 12.52 6.73
N GLU A 29 -0.07 13.63 7.14
CA GLU A 29 1.29 13.60 7.72
C GLU A 29 1.33 12.73 8.99
N LEU A 30 0.38 12.96 9.90
CA LEU A 30 0.28 12.21 11.16
C LEU A 30 -0.20 10.77 10.95
N ILE A 31 -0.93 10.51 9.87
CA ILE A 31 -1.44 9.17 9.56
C ILE A 31 -0.34 8.32 8.92
N ILE A 32 0.47 8.89 8.02
CA ILE A 32 1.64 8.22 7.44
C ILE A 32 2.62 7.82 8.54
N GLU A 33 2.93 8.71 9.49
CA GLU A 33 3.83 8.37 10.60
C GLU A 33 3.31 7.16 11.42
N LYS A 34 2.00 7.09 11.65
CA LYS A 34 1.39 5.94 12.34
C LYS A 34 1.41 4.67 11.50
N ILE A 35 1.28 4.79 10.18
CA ILE A 35 1.37 3.66 9.25
C ILE A 35 2.80 3.12 9.25
N ASP A 36 3.82 3.98 9.24
CA ASP A 36 5.23 3.56 9.30
C ASP A 36 5.52 2.79 10.59
N GLN A 37 5.07 3.30 11.74
CA GLN A 37 5.20 2.61 13.03
C GLN A 37 4.49 1.24 13.05
N LEU A 38 3.31 1.15 12.41
CA LEU A 38 2.58 -0.10 12.26
C LEU A 38 3.34 -1.09 11.38
N ILE A 39 3.89 -0.63 10.26
CA ILE A 39 4.67 -1.43 9.32
C ILE A 39 5.89 -2.01 10.02
N ASP A 40 6.66 -1.19 10.74
CA ASP A 40 7.80 -1.63 11.52
C ASP A 40 7.43 -2.73 12.53
N LYS A 41 6.30 -2.56 13.24
CA LYS A 41 5.80 -3.57 14.17
C LYS A 41 5.51 -4.89 13.46
N ILE A 42 4.80 -4.86 12.33
CA ILE A 42 4.43 -6.07 11.57
C ILE A 42 5.67 -6.78 11.02
N ILE A 43 6.63 -6.02 10.49
CA ILE A 43 7.89 -6.57 9.98
C ILE A 43 8.66 -7.25 11.10
N ASN A 44 8.72 -6.64 12.28
CA ASN A 44 9.39 -7.20 13.47
C ASN A 44 8.69 -8.46 14.00
N GLU A 45 7.36 -8.54 13.94
CA GLU A 45 6.61 -9.77 14.23
C GLU A 45 6.88 -10.87 13.20
N ASN A 46 7.35 -10.49 12.00
CA ASN A 46 7.72 -11.36 10.89
C ASN A 46 6.64 -12.40 10.54
N LYS A 47 5.37 -12.01 10.68
CA LYS A 47 4.24 -12.88 10.36
C LYS A 47 4.04 -12.94 8.85
N ARG A 48 4.20 -14.13 8.28
CA ARG A 48 4.10 -14.38 6.84
C ARG A 48 3.24 -15.61 6.59
N ASN A 49 2.49 -15.60 5.49
CA ASN A 49 1.75 -16.76 5.02
C ASN A 49 2.56 -17.48 3.94
N SER A 50 2.24 -18.75 3.68
CA SER A 50 2.79 -19.49 2.54
C SER A 50 2.24 -19.03 1.18
N SER A 51 1.11 -18.33 1.18
CA SER A 51 0.44 -17.76 0.02
C SER A 51 -0.53 -16.66 0.45
N TYR A 52 -0.93 -15.83 -0.51
CA TYR A 52 -1.93 -14.78 -0.31
C TYR A 52 -2.99 -14.85 -1.41
N GLU A 53 -4.21 -14.45 -1.08
CA GLU A 53 -5.36 -14.44 -1.99
C GLU A 53 -5.69 -13.02 -2.45
N ILE A 54 -6.37 -12.90 -3.59
CA ILE A 54 -6.85 -11.59 -4.09
C ILE A 54 -7.73 -10.94 -3.03
N GLY A 55 -7.43 -9.68 -2.71
CA GLY A 55 -8.10 -8.93 -1.65
C GLY A 55 -7.40 -8.98 -0.30
N ASP A 56 -6.41 -9.86 -0.09
CA ASP A 56 -5.64 -9.87 1.15
C ASP A 56 -4.89 -8.56 1.35
N HIS A 57 -4.96 -8.03 2.57
CA HIS A 57 -4.17 -6.89 3.01
C HIS A 57 -2.80 -7.36 3.50
N VAL A 58 -1.76 -6.77 2.94
CA VAL A 58 -0.36 -7.15 3.16
C VAL A 58 0.51 -5.93 3.37
N ILE A 59 1.64 -6.12 4.03
CA ILE A 59 2.76 -5.20 3.88
C ILE A 59 3.63 -5.75 2.75
N ALA A 60 3.88 -4.93 1.72
CA ALA A 60 4.67 -5.30 0.56
C ALA A 60 5.90 -4.40 0.46
N GLN A 61 7.06 -5.00 0.15
CA GLN A 61 8.25 -4.24 -0.23
C GLN A 61 8.12 -3.77 -1.67
N PHE A 62 8.12 -2.46 -1.91
CA PHE A 62 8.05 -1.90 -3.25
C PHE A 62 9.38 -2.09 -3.98
N THR A 63 9.33 -2.53 -5.23
CA THR A 63 10.55 -2.91 -5.97
C THR A 63 11.40 -1.73 -6.42
N GLN A 64 10.87 -0.50 -6.42
CA GLN A 64 11.60 0.67 -6.91
C GLN A 64 12.48 1.34 -5.85
N ASP A 65 12.12 1.24 -4.57
CA ASP A 65 12.80 1.93 -3.47
C ASP A 65 13.15 1.04 -2.28
N ASP A 66 12.81 -0.24 -2.32
CA ASP A 66 13.02 -1.23 -1.27
C ASP A 66 12.32 -0.90 0.08
N HIS A 67 11.39 0.05 0.10
CA HIS A 67 10.60 0.40 1.28
C HIS A 67 9.33 -0.44 1.38
N TYR A 68 8.76 -0.49 2.57
CA TYR A 68 7.58 -1.29 2.87
C TYR A 68 6.34 -0.42 2.99
N TYR A 69 5.24 -0.88 2.41
CA TYR A 69 4.00 -0.14 2.34
C TYR A 69 2.81 -1.06 2.56
N ARG A 70 1.68 -0.49 3.01
CA ARG A 70 0.42 -1.24 3.02
C ARG A 70 -0.07 -1.43 1.59
N ALA A 71 -0.42 -2.65 1.27
CA ALA A 71 -0.91 -3.01 -0.04
C ALA A 71 -2.06 -4.02 0.05
N ARG A 72 -2.73 -4.22 -1.07
CA ARG A 72 -3.72 -5.26 -1.28
C ARG A 72 -3.31 -6.13 -2.46
N ILE A 73 -3.47 -7.45 -2.35
CA ILE A 73 -3.24 -8.35 -3.47
C ILE A 73 -4.30 -8.13 -4.54
N GLU A 74 -3.87 -7.86 -5.77
CA GLU A 74 -4.72 -7.70 -6.95
C GLU A 74 -4.71 -8.95 -7.82
N SER A 75 -3.55 -9.62 -7.95
CA SER A 75 -3.45 -10.88 -8.70
C SER A 75 -2.21 -11.69 -8.31
N TYR A 76 -2.16 -12.95 -8.77
CA TYR A 76 -0.99 -13.81 -8.69
C TYR A 76 -0.75 -14.52 -10.02
N SER A 77 0.47 -14.46 -10.53
CA SER A 77 0.90 -15.12 -11.76
C SER A 77 1.68 -16.39 -11.44
N THR A 78 1.10 -17.55 -11.74
CA THR A 78 1.74 -18.86 -11.54
C THR A 78 2.93 -19.10 -12.48
N SER A 79 2.99 -18.41 -13.63
CA SER A 79 4.10 -18.56 -14.57
C SER A 79 5.36 -17.84 -14.12
N THR A 80 5.22 -16.69 -13.43
CA THR A 80 6.36 -15.89 -12.94
C THR A 80 6.59 -16.02 -11.44
N ASN A 81 5.63 -16.58 -10.70
CA ASN A 81 5.58 -16.59 -9.23
C ASN A 81 5.63 -15.19 -8.61
N PHE A 82 4.99 -14.21 -9.28
CA PHE A 82 4.84 -12.85 -8.77
C PHE A 82 3.39 -12.52 -8.43
N TYR A 83 3.25 -11.72 -7.40
CA TYR A 83 2.01 -11.04 -7.04
C TYR A 83 1.98 -9.66 -7.68
N THR A 84 0.78 -9.25 -8.07
CA THR A 84 0.48 -7.84 -8.28
C THR A 84 -0.18 -7.30 -7.03
N VAL A 85 0.33 -6.17 -6.54
CA VAL A 85 -0.22 -5.49 -5.36
C VAL A 85 -0.58 -4.04 -5.69
N TYR A 86 -1.61 -3.54 -5.04
CA TYR A 86 -2.02 -2.13 -5.05
C TYR A 86 -1.63 -1.48 -3.74
N PHE A 87 -0.80 -0.43 -3.80
CA PHE A 87 -0.38 0.31 -2.62
C PHE A 87 -1.49 1.24 -2.15
N SER A 88 -2.20 0.80 -1.12
CA SER A 88 -3.44 1.40 -0.63
C SER A 88 -3.32 2.89 -0.32
N ASP A 89 -2.12 3.31 0.10
CA ASP A 89 -1.82 4.66 0.59
C ASP A 89 -1.29 5.62 -0.48
N TYR A 90 -0.95 5.10 -1.66
CA TYR A 90 -0.26 5.85 -2.72
C TYR A 90 -0.99 5.78 -4.07
N GLY A 91 -1.68 4.67 -4.35
CA GLY A 91 -2.51 4.48 -5.53
C GLY A 91 -1.83 3.78 -6.71
N ASN A 92 -0.52 3.52 -6.64
CA ASN A 92 0.21 2.79 -7.68
C ASN A 92 0.14 1.26 -7.49
N LEU A 93 0.47 0.54 -8.57
CA LEU A 93 0.59 -0.92 -8.59
C LEU A 93 2.07 -1.33 -8.71
N ASP A 94 2.40 -2.52 -8.24
CA ASP A 94 3.63 -3.25 -8.58
C ASP A 94 3.27 -4.71 -8.87
N ASP A 95 3.67 -5.21 -10.04
CA ASP A 95 3.37 -6.55 -10.55
C ASP A 95 4.51 -7.56 -10.40
N ASN A 96 5.61 -7.18 -9.72
CA ASN A 96 6.81 -8.00 -9.55
C ASN A 96 7.10 -8.38 -8.09
N ILE A 97 6.07 -8.50 -7.25
CA ILE A 97 6.24 -8.78 -5.83
C ILE A 97 6.41 -10.28 -5.58
N LYS A 98 7.51 -10.66 -4.94
CA LYS A 98 7.76 -12.05 -4.52
C LYS A 98 7.13 -12.35 -3.16
N LEU A 99 6.84 -13.63 -2.89
CA LEU A 99 6.29 -14.07 -1.61
C LEU A 99 7.14 -13.64 -0.39
N ASN A 100 8.46 -13.67 -0.51
CA ASN A 100 9.37 -13.25 0.56
C ASN A 100 9.41 -11.72 0.78
N HIS A 101 8.73 -10.93 -0.04
CA HIS A 101 8.56 -9.49 0.13
C HIS A 101 7.21 -9.12 0.74
N LEU A 102 6.40 -10.11 1.14
CA LEU A 102 5.06 -9.93 1.71
C LEU A 102 5.01 -10.32 3.19
N TYR A 103 4.36 -9.48 4.00
CA TYR A 103 3.98 -9.79 5.38
C TYR A 103 2.46 -9.72 5.53
N SER A 104 1.92 -10.61 6.37
CA SER A 104 0.49 -10.66 6.67
C SER A 104 0.16 -9.67 7.78
N TYR A 105 -0.92 -8.89 7.64
CA TYR A 105 -1.42 -8.10 8.76
C TYR A 105 -2.96 -8.11 8.86
N SER A 106 -3.46 -7.95 10.08
CA SER A 106 -4.90 -8.06 10.38
C SER A 106 -5.69 -6.85 9.92
N ASN A 107 -6.94 -7.09 9.51
CA ASN A 107 -7.93 -6.07 9.15
C ASN A 107 -8.23 -5.08 10.30
N GLU A 108 -7.94 -5.44 11.55
CA GLU A 108 -8.08 -4.54 12.71
C GLU A 108 -7.23 -3.26 12.58
N ASN A 109 -6.18 -3.29 11.76
CA ASN A 109 -5.29 -2.16 11.50
C ASN A 109 -5.67 -1.34 10.24
N LEU A 110 -6.83 -1.60 9.62
CA LEU A 110 -7.31 -0.85 8.46
C LEU A 110 -7.98 0.48 8.80
N HIS A 111 -8.15 0.79 10.09
CA HIS A 111 -8.80 2.03 10.53
C HIS A 111 -7.97 3.30 10.26
N LEU A 112 -6.68 3.16 9.97
CA LEU A 112 -5.84 4.25 9.48
C LEU A 112 -6.11 4.42 7.99
N VAL A 113 -6.85 5.48 7.63
CA VAL A 113 -7.20 5.82 6.24
C VAL A 113 -6.71 7.24 5.98
N LEU A 114 -6.01 7.43 4.85
CA LEU A 114 -5.50 8.72 4.38
C LEU A 114 -6.58 9.58 3.71
#